data_AF-A0A525VK28-F1
#
_entry.id   AF-A0A525VK28-F1
#
_cell.length_a   1.000
_cell.length_b   1.000
_cell.length_c   1.000
_cell.angle_alpha   90.00
_cell.angle_beta   90.00
_cell.angle_gamma   90.00
#
_symmetry.space_group_name_H-M   'P 1'
#
loop_
_entity.id
_entity.type
_entity.pdbx_description
1 polymer ?
#
loop_
_entity_poly.entity_id
_entity_poly.type
_entity_poly.pdbx_seq_one_letter_code
_entity_poly.pdbx_strand_id
1 'polypeptide(L)'
;MNQLVRFGVSLDQRLLEEFDRHIKRRRYTNRSEALRDLIRDNLVGQEWDENKETVGTITFVYDHHVRDLAGKLTDIQHDYQGQILSGMHVHLDHDHCLEVLVVKGKGSEIKKVADALVSVKGVKHGKLTMTTTGKSLR
;
A
#
# COMPACT_ATOMS: atom_id res chain seq x y z
N MET A 1 -14.91 -19.85 15.14
CA MET A 1 -13.62 -20.45 15.54
C MET A 1 -12.86 -20.79 14.28
N ASN A 2 -11.71 -20.17 14.02
CA ASN A 2 -10.88 -20.55 12.87
C ASN A 2 -10.17 -21.87 13.19
N GLN A 3 -10.54 -22.95 12.51
CA GLN A 3 -9.81 -24.21 12.59
C GLN A 3 -8.52 -24.11 11.77
N LEU A 4 -7.38 -24.39 12.39
CA LEU A 4 -6.10 -24.51 11.69
C LEU A 4 -6.08 -25.84 10.93
N VAL A 5 -6.00 -25.76 9.60
CA VAL A 5 -5.85 -26.93 8.72
C VAL A 5 -4.36 -27.14 8.41
N ARG A 6 -3.90 -28.38 8.52
CA ARG A 6 -2.55 -28.78 8.11
C ARG A 6 -2.61 -29.47 6.76
N PHE A 7 -1.77 -29.02 5.83
CA PHE A 7 -1.61 -29.63 4.52
C PHE A 7 -0.12 -29.76 4.19
N GLY A 8 0.22 -30.74 3.35
CA GLY A 8 1.58 -30.94 2.84
C GLY A 8 1.79 -30.24 1.50
N VAL A 9 3.00 -29.74 1.25
CA VAL A 9 3.39 -29.09 -0.01
C VAL A 9 4.71 -29.68 -0.48
N SER A 10 4.80 -30.01 -1.76
CA SER A 10 6.05 -30.47 -2.39
C SER A 10 6.76 -29.28 -3.04
N LEU A 11 8.07 -29.14 -2.78
CA LEU A 11 8.91 -28.08 -3.33
C LEU A 11 10.25 -28.67 -3.75
N ASP A 12 10.87 -28.08 -4.77
CA ASP A 12 12.26 -28.37 -5.10
C ASP A 12 13.17 -28.05 -3.91
N GLN A 13 14.20 -28.88 -3.69
CA GLN A 13 15.08 -28.76 -2.55
C GLN A 13 15.81 -27.40 -2.53
N ARG A 14 16.28 -26.92 -3.67
CA ARG A 14 17.01 -25.65 -3.75
C ARG A 14 16.08 -24.48 -3.44
N LEU A 15 14.83 -24.55 -3.90
CA LEU A 15 13.82 -23.55 -3.59
C LEU A 15 13.49 -23.53 -2.09
N LEU A 16 13.37 -24.70 -1.45
CA LEU A 16 13.14 -24.78 0.00
C LEU A 16 14.31 -24.18 0.79
N GLU A 17 15.55 -24.44 0.38
CA GLU A 17 16.74 -23.86 1.01
C GLU A 17 16.81 -22.34 0.84
N GLU A 18 16.43 -21.82 -0.33
CA GLU A 18 16.30 -20.38 -0.57
C GLU A 18 15.22 -19.74 0.30
N PHE A 19 14.07 -20.40 0.42
CA PHE A 19 12.99 -19.98 1.30
C PHE A 19 13.44 -19.95 2.75
N ASP A 20 14.15 -20.97 3.23
CA ASP A 20 14.70 -21.02 4.59
C ASP A 20 15.71 -19.89 4.87
N ARG A 21 16.53 -19.51 3.88
CA ARG A 21 17.40 -18.34 3.99
C ARG A 21 16.59 -17.05 4.03
N HIS A 22 15.52 -16.96 3.24
CA HIS A 22 14.61 -15.80 3.25
C HIS A 22 13.94 -15.61 4.61
N ILE A 23 13.34 -16.68 5.17
CA ILE A 23 12.61 -16.60 6.45
C ILE A 23 13.53 -16.22 7.61
N LYS A 24 14.76 -16.73 7.64
CA LYS A 24 15.75 -16.39 8.68
C LYS A 24 16.13 -14.91 8.63
N ARG A 25 16.37 -14.35 7.43
CA ARG A 25 16.69 -12.92 7.25
C ARG A 25 15.54 -12.01 7.69
N ARG A 26 14.30 -12.42 7.42
CA ARG A 26 13.08 -11.70 7.80
C ARG A 26 12.65 -11.93 9.26
N ARG A 27 13.38 -12.74 10.03
CA ARG A 27 13.09 -13.10 11.43
C ARG A 27 11.72 -13.76 11.65
N TYR A 28 11.25 -14.54 10.69
CA TYR A 28 10.07 -15.38 10.89
C TYR A 28 10.34 -16.48 11.91
N THR A 29 9.34 -16.81 12.72
CA THR A 29 9.43 -17.86 13.74
C THR A 29 9.34 -19.27 13.15
N ASN A 30 8.59 -19.45 12.06
CA ASN A 30 8.48 -20.74 11.36
C ASN A 30 8.08 -20.55 9.89
N ARG A 31 8.21 -21.63 9.08
CA ARG A 31 7.84 -21.64 7.65
C ARG A 31 6.35 -21.37 7.43
N SER A 32 5.47 -21.83 8.33
CA SER A 32 4.02 -21.66 8.18
C SER A 32 3.57 -20.20 8.30
N GLU A 33 4.20 -19.40 9.17
CA GLU A 33 3.98 -17.94 9.23
C GLU A 33 4.41 -17.26 7.93
N ALA A 34 5.63 -17.54 7.46
CA ALA A 34 6.14 -16.96 6.22
C ALA A 34 5.28 -17.35 5.00
N LEU A 35 4.84 -18.61 4.93
CA LEU A 35 3.95 -19.08 3.86
C LEU A 35 2.58 -18.42 3.94
N ARG A 36 2.04 -18.22 5.16
CA ARG A 36 0.75 -17.56 5.35
C ARG A 36 0.80 -16.10 4.92
N ASP A 37 1.88 -15.39 5.24
CA ASP A 37 2.07 -14.01 4.80
C ASP A 37 2.21 -13.92 3.28
N LEU A 38 2.98 -14.81 2.64
CA LEU A 38 3.04 -14.88 1.18
C LEU A 38 1.67 -15.13 0.54
N ILE A 39 0.86 -16.01 1.12
CA ILE A 39 -0.52 -16.28 0.64
C ILE A 39 -1.38 -15.03 0.81
N ARG A 40 -1.35 -14.37 1.97
CA ARG A 40 -2.10 -13.14 2.22
C ARG A 40 -1.68 -12.02 1.28
N ASP A 41 -0.38 -11.79 1.11
CA ASP A 41 0.15 -10.77 0.21
C ASP A 41 -0.34 -11.00 -1.23
N ASN A 42 -0.38 -12.27 -1.67
CA ASN A 42 -0.94 -12.61 -2.98
C ASN A 42 -2.45 -12.34 -3.08
N LEU A 43 -3.23 -12.73 -2.06
CA LEU A 43 -4.69 -12.50 -2.03
C LEU A 43 -5.04 -11.00 -1.98
N VAL A 44 -4.27 -10.21 -1.23
CA VAL A 44 -4.40 -8.74 -1.21
C VAL A 44 -4.08 -8.17 -2.59
N GLY A 45 -3.06 -8.69 -3.27
CA GLY A 45 -2.77 -8.35 -4.65
C GLY A 45 -3.94 -8.63 -5.61
N GLN A 46 -4.68 -9.72 -5.42
CA GLN A 46 -5.86 -10.02 -6.26
C GLN A 46 -7.03 -9.06 -6.01
N GLU A 47 -7.22 -8.59 -4.77
CA GLU A 47 -8.25 -7.58 -4.47
C GLU A 47 -8.02 -6.27 -5.24
N TRP A 48 -6.76 -5.95 -5.53
CA TRP A 48 -6.39 -4.84 -6.40
C TRP A 48 -6.94 -5.04 -7.82
N ASP A 49 -6.63 -6.18 -8.44
CA ASP A 49 -6.94 -6.46 -9.83
C ASP A 49 -8.44 -6.63 -10.08
N GLU A 50 -9.17 -7.15 -9.09
CA GLU A 50 -10.62 -7.37 -9.15
C GLU A 50 -11.46 -6.12 -8.82
N ASN A 51 -10.82 -4.97 -8.60
CA ASN A 51 -11.49 -3.70 -8.30
C ASN A 51 -12.43 -3.77 -7.07
N LYS A 52 -12.04 -4.58 -6.07
CA LYS A 52 -12.77 -4.72 -4.81
C LYS A 52 -12.62 -3.47 -3.94
N GLU A 53 -13.51 -3.32 -2.95
CA GLU A 53 -13.37 -2.29 -1.92
C GLU A 53 -12.12 -2.60 -1.08
N THR A 54 -11.18 -1.66 -1.04
CA THR A 54 -9.93 -1.82 -0.32
C THR A 54 -9.49 -0.52 0.36
N VAL A 55 -8.35 -0.56 1.04
CA VAL A 55 -7.69 0.59 1.67
C VAL A 55 -6.23 0.68 1.22
N GLY A 56 -5.64 1.86 1.32
CA GLY A 56 -4.24 2.06 0.98
C GLY A 56 -3.69 3.38 1.52
N THR A 57 -2.44 3.65 1.19
CA THR A 57 -1.78 4.92 1.42
C THR A 57 -1.23 5.47 0.11
N ILE A 58 -1.41 6.78 -0.11
CA ILE A 58 -0.71 7.53 -1.15
C ILE A 58 0.35 8.36 -0.45
N THR A 59 1.61 8.07 -0.72
CA THR A 59 2.74 8.80 -0.13
C THR A 59 3.44 9.60 -1.21
N PHE A 60 3.59 10.90 -1.04
CA PHE A 60 4.30 11.74 -2.01
C PHE A 60 5.14 12.82 -1.33
N VAL A 61 6.17 13.27 -2.03
CA VAL A 61 7.11 14.31 -1.61
C VAL A 61 7.06 15.45 -2.62
N TYR A 62 6.99 16.67 -2.13
CA TYR A 62 6.98 17.87 -2.96
C TYR A 62 7.71 19.03 -2.29
N ASP A 63 8.04 20.04 -3.09
CA ASP A 63 8.65 21.28 -2.61
C ASP A 63 7.55 22.32 -2.38
N HIS A 64 7.40 22.78 -1.14
CA HIS A 64 6.30 23.67 -0.77
C HIS A 64 6.53 25.14 -1.17
N HIS A 65 7.72 25.51 -1.65
CA HIS A 65 7.98 26.82 -2.26
C HIS A 65 7.47 26.91 -3.70
N VAL A 66 7.14 25.79 -4.34
CA VAL A 66 6.54 25.79 -5.67
C VAL A 66 5.17 26.46 -5.59
N ARG A 67 5.05 27.61 -6.28
CA ARG A 67 3.85 28.44 -6.25
C ARG A 67 2.61 27.62 -6.61
N ASP A 68 1.55 27.81 -5.83
CA ASP A 68 0.22 27.21 -5.98
C ASP A 68 0.18 25.67 -5.85
N LEU A 69 1.30 24.99 -5.58
CA LEU A 69 1.35 23.53 -5.51
C LEU A 69 0.56 22.98 -4.32
N ALA A 70 0.79 23.51 -3.13
CA ALA A 70 0.09 23.06 -1.92
C ALA A 70 -1.43 23.25 -2.05
N GLY A 71 -1.88 24.42 -2.53
CA GLY A 71 -3.29 24.69 -2.78
C GLY A 71 -3.90 23.71 -3.78
N LYS A 72 -3.24 23.49 -4.92
CA LYS A 72 -3.70 22.54 -5.93
C LYS A 72 -3.79 21.10 -5.42
N LEU A 73 -2.84 20.67 -4.58
CA LEU A 73 -2.88 19.36 -3.94
C LEU A 73 -4.08 19.27 -2.98
N THR A 74 -4.33 20.31 -2.18
CA THR A 74 -5.51 20.38 -1.29
C THR A 74 -6.82 20.34 -2.08
N ASP A 75 -6.92 21.08 -3.19
CA ASP A 75 -8.12 21.09 -4.04
C ASP A 75 -8.42 19.68 -4.59
N ILE A 76 -7.40 18.98 -5.11
CA ILE A 76 -7.54 17.60 -5.56
C ILE A 76 -7.99 16.69 -4.40
N GLN A 77 -7.42 16.86 -3.19
CA GLN A 77 -7.85 16.08 -2.03
C GLN A 77 -9.33 16.32 -1.69
N HIS A 78 -9.81 17.56 -1.82
CA HIS A 78 -11.21 17.91 -1.59
C HIS A 78 -12.15 17.31 -2.65
N ASP A 79 -11.73 17.29 -3.92
CA ASP A 79 -12.48 16.62 -5.01
C ASP A 79 -12.66 15.12 -4.75
N TYR A 80 -11.68 14.49 -4.08
CA TYR A 80 -11.68 13.07 -3.73
C TYR A 80 -11.97 12.79 -2.24
N GLN A 81 -12.66 13.70 -1.54
CA GLN A 81 -13.01 13.53 -0.11
C GLN A 81 -13.80 12.25 0.21
N GLY A 82 -14.48 11.65 -0.79
CA GLY A 82 -15.18 10.38 -0.62
C GLY A 82 -14.26 9.16 -0.50
N GLN A 83 -13.02 9.28 -0.98
CA GLN A 83 -12.01 8.21 -0.96
C GLN A 83 -10.89 8.50 0.04
N ILE A 84 -10.59 9.76 0.35
CA ILE A 84 -9.53 10.13 1.30
C ILE A 84 -10.11 10.19 2.71
N LEU A 85 -9.58 9.35 3.60
CA LEU A 85 -10.03 9.26 5.00
C LEU A 85 -9.28 10.25 5.90
N SER A 86 -7.98 10.41 5.66
CA SER A 86 -7.12 11.31 6.43
C SER A 86 -5.81 11.58 5.69
N GLY A 87 -5.14 12.66 6.06
CA GLY A 87 -3.80 13.00 5.59
C GLY A 87 -2.86 13.29 6.76
N MET A 88 -1.60 12.91 6.62
CA MET A 88 -0.50 13.30 7.50
C MET A 88 0.51 14.10 6.67
N HIS A 89 0.90 15.26 7.16
CA HIS A 89 1.90 16.12 6.54
C HIS A 89 3.12 16.23 7.45
N VAL A 90 4.31 16.11 6.87
CA VAL A 90 5.59 16.16 7.58
C VAL A 90 6.54 17.08 6.82
N HIS A 91 7.05 18.11 7.49
CA HIS A 91 8.17 18.89 6.98
C HIS A 91 9.46 18.06 7.10
N LEU A 92 10.07 17.70 5.96
CA LEU A 92 11.33 16.95 5.93
C LEU A 92 12.52 17.87 6.16
N ASP A 93 12.48 19.06 5.57
CA ASP A 93 13.47 20.12 5.69
C ASP A 93 12.82 21.49 5.35
N HIS A 94 13.65 22.50 5.10
CA HIS A 94 13.18 23.85 4.78
C HIS A 94 12.31 23.90 3.50
N ASP A 95 12.52 23.02 2.53
CA ASP A 95 11.85 23.09 1.23
C ASP A 95 10.86 21.95 1.00
N HIS A 96 11.12 20.78 1.58
CA HIS A 96 10.40 19.55 1.24
C HIS A 96 9.37 19.14 2.28
N CYS A 97 8.21 18.74 1.78
CA CYS A 97 7.16 18.14 2.56
C CYS A 97 6.91 16.70 2.08
N LEU A 98 6.62 15.81 3.02
CA LEU A 98 6.09 14.48 2.78
C LEU A 98 4.63 14.45 3.23
N GLU A 99 3.75 13.99 2.35
CA GLU A 99 2.37 13.70 2.69
C GLU A 99 2.07 12.21 2.56
N VAL A 100 1.29 11.70 3.51
CA VAL A 100 0.71 10.34 3.49
C VAL A 100 -0.80 10.47 3.63
N LEU A 101 -1.52 10.12 2.57
CA LEU A 101 -2.97 10.09 2.57
C LEU A 101 -3.46 8.66 2.76
N VAL A 102 -4.31 8.42 3.75
CA VAL A 102 -5.03 7.16 3.92
C VAL A 102 -6.27 7.21 3.05
N VAL A 103 -6.44 6.20 2.20
CA VAL A 103 -7.52 6.12 1.22
C VAL A 103 -8.31 4.81 1.34
N LYS A 104 -9.60 4.87 1.00
CA LYS A 104 -10.52 3.74 0.97
C LYS A 104 -11.49 3.87 -0.19
N GLY A 105 -11.78 2.77 -0.87
CA GLY A 105 -12.68 2.76 -2.02
C GLY A 105 -12.40 1.58 -2.93
N LYS A 106 -12.98 1.59 -4.14
CA LYS A 106 -12.64 0.59 -5.15
C LYS A 106 -11.21 0.80 -5.65
N GLY A 107 -10.47 -0.27 -5.94
CA GLY A 107 -9.07 -0.18 -6.39
C GLY A 107 -8.85 0.78 -7.57
N SER A 108 -9.77 0.79 -8.55
CA SER A 108 -9.73 1.73 -9.68
C SER A 108 -9.97 3.19 -9.30
N GLU A 109 -10.78 3.46 -8.29
CA GLU A 109 -11.02 4.82 -7.78
C GLU A 109 -9.81 5.32 -7.00
N ILE A 110 -9.28 4.50 -6.09
CA ILE A 110 -8.06 4.82 -5.35
C ILE A 110 -6.89 5.10 -6.31
N LYS A 111 -6.75 4.30 -7.37
CA LYS A 111 -5.73 4.53 -8.40
C LYS A 111 -5.90 5.89 -9.09
N LYS A 112 -7.13 6.30 -9.41
CA LYS A 112 -7.40 7.63 -9.97
C LYS A 112 -6.98 8.76 -9.02
N VAL A 113 -7.23 8.62 -7.71
CA VAL A 113 -6.78 9.59 -6.71
C VAL A 113 -5.25 9.70 -6.73
N ALA A 114 -4.56 8.56 -6.70
CA ALA A 114 -3.11 8.51 -6.74
C ALA A 114 -2.54 9.13 -8.02
N ASP A 115 -3.07 8.75 -9.19
CA ASP A 115 -2.64 9.28 -10.47
C ASP A 115 -2.85 10.81 -10.55
N ALA A 116 -3.98 11.31 -10.03
CA ALA A 116 -4.29 12.74 -9.99
C ALA A 116 -3.30 13.54 -9.11
N LEU A 117 -2.91 13.01 -7.96
CA LEU A 117 -1.96 13.66 -7.04
C LEU A 117 -0.51 13.56 -7.55
N VAL A 118 -0.07 12.36 -7.93
CA VAL A 118 1.33 12.11 -8.29
C VAL A 118 1.71 12.75 -9.63
N SER A 119 0.74 13.00 -10.52
CA SER A 119 0.97 13.70 -11.79
C SER A 119 1.01 15.22 -11.67
N VAL A 120 0.72 15.79 -10.49
CA VAL A 120 0.81 17.25 -10.30
C VAL A 120 2.25 17.72 -10.46
N LYS A 121 2.47 18.64 -11.40
CA LYS A 121 3.77 19.28 -11.61
C LYS A 121 4.26 19.91 -10.29
N GLY A 122 5.42 19.45 -9.82
CA GLY A 122 6.02 19.88 -8.55
C GLY A 122 6.05 18.78 -7.49
N VAL A 123 5.24 17.72 -7.65
CA VAL A 123 5.45 16.46 -6.93
C VAL A 123 6.72 15.80 -7.45
N LYS A 124 7.69 15.56 -6.56
CA LYS A 124 9.00 14.99 -6.89
C LYS A 124 8.95 13.48 -7.01
N HIS A 125 8.17 12.84 -6.14
CA HIS A 125 7.97 11.41 -6.15
C HIS A 125 6.65 11.10 -5.44
N GLY A 126 5.94 10.06 -5.92
CA GLY A 126 4.73 9.58 -5.26
C GLY A 126 4.52 8.09 -5.50
N LYS A 127 3.92 7.42 -4.52
CA LYS A 127 3.66 5.98 -4.56
C LYS A 127 2.33 5.66 -3.88
N LEU A 128 1.51 4.86 -4.56
CA LEU A 128 0.35 4.21 -3.99
C LEU A 128 0.76 2.84 -3.45
N THR A 129 0.39 2.57 -2.20
CA THR A 129 0.48 1.26 -1.57
C THR A 129 -0.93 0.87 -1.14
N MET A 130 -1.55 -0.11 -1.78
CA MET A 130 -2.81 -0.66 -1.28
C MET A 130 -2.55 -1.86 -0.39
N THR A 131 -3.50 -2.11 0.49
CA THR A 131 -3.58 -3.30 1.32
C THR A 131 -5.00 -3.83 1.23
N THR A 132 -5.60 -4.32 2.32
CA THR A 132 -6.98 -4.82 2.35
C THR A 132 -7.76 -4.21 3.51
N THR A 133 -9.08 -4.22 3.42
CA THR A 133 -9.96 -3.96 4.58
C THR A 133 -9.88 -5.06 5.66
N GLY A 134 -9.25 -6.20 5.33
CA GLY A 134 -9.12 -7.37 6.22
C GLY A 134 -10.39 -8.24 6.28
N LYS A 135 -11.48 -7.86 5.60
CA LYS A 135 -12.76 -8.61 5.63
C LYS A 135 -12.69 -9.96 4.90
N SER A 136 -11.85 -10.03 3.87
CA SER A 136 -11.66 -11.16 2.94
C SER A 136 -10.51 -12.08 3.34
N LEU A 137 -9.58 -11.61 4.18
CA LEU A 137 -8.51 -12.41 4.75
C LEU A 137 -9.00 -13.15 6.00
N ARG A 138 -9.69 -14.27 5.80
CA ARG A 138 -10.08 -15.19 6.89
C ARG A 138 -9.05 -16.29 7.11
#